data_AF-A0A8T0D4Z3-F1
#
_entry.id   AF-A0A8T0D4Z3-F1
#
_cell.length_a   1.000
_cell.length_b   1.000
_cell.length_c   1.000
_cell.angle_alpha   90.00
_cell.angle_beta   90.00
_cell.angle_gamma   90.00
#
_symmetry.space_group_name_H-M   'P 1'
#
loop_
_entity.id
_entity.type
_entity.pdbx_description
1 polymer ?
#
loop_
_entity_poly.entity_id
_entity_poly.type
_entity_poly.pdbx_seq_one_letter_code
_entity_poly.pdbx_strand_id
1 'polypeptide(L)'
;MSLNQAHHPGTDGVVLFYGERLLIFYDGCDLKLGAPIKGDFSGRIYLTSHRVIFIANRKSSGIQSFSMPFVNMKEVNIQQPVFGANRIVGRIRADPNGGWQGEAEFSITFKRGGAIEFGRALIELGKRASNTRRAFQPPPAYTPMDGAAQYYNCPPPAYAPPQGDPYYGFVPQHEAFSAPPGEWPIFVSAVDML
;
A
#
# COMPACT_ATOMS: atom_id res chain seq x y z
N MET A 1 -5.25 -1.19 -9.14
CA MET A 1 -5.55 -0.50 -7.88
C MET A 1 -7.03 -0.60 -7.60
N SER A 2 -7.37 -0.85 -6.34
CA SER A 2 -8.73 -0.81 -5.84
C SER A 2 -8.94 0.28 -4.80
N LEU A 3 -10.18 0.78 -4.73
CA LEU A 3 -10.67 1.76 -3.76
C LEU A 3 -11.40 1.02 -2.64
N ASN A 4 -11.23 1.47 -1.40
CA ASN A 4 -12.03 1.04 -0.24
C ASN A 4 -12.04 -0.46 0.03
N GLN A 5 -10.91 -1.11 -0.21
CA GLN A 5 -10.78 -2.57 -0.21
C GLN A 5 -9.62 -3.09 0.66
N ALA A 6 -8.94 -2.21 1.41
CA ALA A 6 -7.78 -2.58 2.23
C ALA A 6 -7.80 -1.95 3.63
N HIS A 7 -8.98 -1.56 4.12
CA HIS A 7 -9.18 -1.03 5.47
C HIS A 7 -10.18 -1.88 6.24
N HIS A 8 -10.04 -1.90 7.56
CA HIS A 8 -11.02 -2.50 8.43
C HIS A 8 -12.24 -1.58 8.57
N PRO A 9 -13.49 -2.07 8.48
CA PRO A 9 -14.69 -1.22 8.44
C PRO A 9 -14.96 -0.49 9.76
N GLY A 10 -14.57 -1.08 10.89
CA GLY A 10 -14.84 -0.55 12.24
C GLY A 10 -13.66 0.18 12.90
N THR A 11 -12.49 0.24 12.26
CA THR A 11 -11.29 0.84 12.85
C THR A 11 -10.48 1.58 11.78
N ASP A 12 -9.35 2.16 12.19
CA ASP A 12 -8.34 2.71 11.28
C ASP A 12 -7.27 1.67 10.91
N GLY A 13 -7.58 0.39 11.07
CA GLY A 13 -6.66 -0.69 10.70
C GLY A 13 -6.59 -0.95 9.20
N VAL A 14 -5.48 -1.55 8.78
CA VAL A 14 -5.26 -2.02 7.41
C VAL A 14 -5.50 -3.52 7.32
N VAL A 15 -6.06 -3.97 6.20
CA VAL A 15 -6.31 -5.39 5.93
C VAL A 15 -5.31 -5.89 4.89
N LEU A 16 -4.52 -6.88 5.29
CA LEU A 16 -3.56 -7.58 4.44
C LEU A 16 -4.16 -8.90 3.95
N PHE A 17 -3.66 -9.37 2.80
CA PHE A 17 -3.91 -10.75 2.39
C PHE A 17 -3.16 -11.73 3.30
N TYR A 18 -3.66 -12.94 3.44
CA TYR A 18 -2.92 -13.99 4.13
C TYR A 18 -1.57 -14.23 3.44
N GLY A 19 -0.49 -14.32 4.22
CA GLY A 19 0.86 -14.45 3.67
C GLY A 19 1.50 -13.14 3.19
N GLU A 20 0.74 -12.03 3.09
CA GLU A 20 1.29 -10.72 2.80
C GLU A 20 2.14 -10.22 3.99
N ARG A 21 3.28 -9.58 3.71
CA ARG A 21 4.21 -9.09 4.73
C ARG A 21 4.27 -7.57 4.69
N LEU A 22 4.21 -6.92 5.85
CA LEU A 22 4.43 -5.48 5.97
C LEU A 22 5.92 -5.19 6.06
N LEU A 23 6.45 -4.41 5.13
CA LEU A 23 7.88 -4.10 5.01
C LEU A 23 8.22 -2.71 5.52
N ILE A 24 7.42 -1.71 5.14
CA ILE A 24 7.59 -0.33 5.60
C ILE A 24 6.23 0.22 5.99
N PHE A 25 6.17 0.84 7.16
CA PHE A 25 5.06 1.69 7.56
C PHE A 25 5.53 3.14 7.67
N TYR A 26 4.73 4.06 7.15
CA TYR A 26 5.01 5.49 7.19
C TYR A 26 3.73 6.29 7.42
N ASP A 27 3.77 7.19 8.39
CA ASP A 27 2.68 8.12 8.71
C ASP A 27 2.99 9.55 8.26
N GLY A 28 1.95 10.27 7.81
CA GLY A 28 2.07 11.67 7.41
C GLY A 28 2.52 11.87 5.96
N CYS A 29 1.94 11.12 5.02
CA CYS A 29 2.13 11.32 3.58
C CYS A 29 0.90 11.96 2.93
N ASP A 30 1.10 12.64 1.81
CA ASP A 30 0.02 13.13 0.94
C ASP A 30 0.00 12.34 -0.36
N LEU A 31 -1.14 11.76 -0.71
CA LEU A 31 -1.42 11.10 -1.98
C LEU A 31 -2.26 12.04 -2.86
N LYS A 32 -1.77 12.30 -4.07
CA LYS A 32 -2.52 12.98 -5.13
C LYS A 32 -2.80 12.01 -6.25
N LEU A 33 -4.02 12.04 -6.78
CA LEU A 33 -4.47 11.24 -7.91
C LEU A 33 -4.94 12.15 -9.04
N GLY A 34 -4.58 11.78 -10.27
CA GLY A 34 -5.09 12.39 -11.50
C GLY A 34 -6.44 11.82 -11.93
N ALA A 35 -6.93 12.29 -13.08
CA ALA A 35 -8.14 11.74 -13.70
C ALA A 35 -7.98 10.24 -14.04
N PRO A 36 -9.05 9.43 -14.03
CA PRO A 36 -10.45 9.82 -13.76
C PRO A 36 -10.81 9.92 -12.27
N ILE A 37 -9.92 9.52 -11.36
CA ILE A 37 -10.15 9.43 -9.91
C ILE A 37 -9.46 10.55 -9.15
N LYS A 38 -9.63 11.78 -9.64
CA LYS A 38 -8.88 12.95 -9.16
C LYS A 38 -9.15 13.21 -7.68
N GLY A 39 -8.09 13.44 -6.90
CA GLY A 39 -8.23 13.84 -5.51
C GLY A 39 -6.90 14.04 -4.79
N ASP A 40 -6.95 14.76 -3.67
CA ASP A 40 -5.82 15.00 -2.77
C ASP A 40 -6.17 14.44 -1.39
N PHE A 41 -5.33 13.57 -0.85
CA PHE A 41 -5.59 12.81 0.37
C PHE A 41 -4.37 12.89 1.30
N SER A 42 -4.58 13.15 2.57
CA SER A 42 -3.55 13.02 3.60
C SER A 42 -3.77 11.74 4.39
N GLY A 43 -2.70 11.01 4.67
CA GLY A 43 -2.83 9.69 5.28
C GLY A 43 -1.51 9.03 5.63
N ARG A 44 -1.59 7.72 5.76
CA ARG A 44 -0.49 6.81 6.05
C ARG A 44 -0.38 5.76 4.95
N ILE A 45 0.83 5.25 4.77
CA ILE A 45 1.18 4.34 3.69
C ILE A 45 1.92 3.11 4.24
N TYR A 46 1.57 1.97 3.68
CA TYR A 46 2.12 0.66 4.00
C TYR A 46 2.72 0.08 2.73
N LEU A 47 4.02 -0.17 2.72
CA LEU A 47 4.68 -0.97 1.69
C LEU A 47 4.67 -2.42 2.13
N THR A 48 4.02 -3.27 1.36
CA THR A 48 3.95 -4.71 1.65
C THR A 48 4.80 -5.51 0.67
N SER A 49 4.83 -6.82 0.80
CA SER A 49 5.43 -7.71 -0.20
C SER A 49 4.73 -7.72 -1.56
N HIS A 50 3.51 -7.17 -1.67
CA HIS A 50 2.67 -7.27 -2.88
C HIS A 50 2.21 -5.92 -3.45
N ARG A 51 2.03 -4.91 -2.60
CA ARG A 51 1.38 -3.66 -2.96
C ARG A 51 1.80 -2.51 -2.05
N VAL A 52 1.47 -1.31 -2.50
CA VAL A 52 1.35 -0.14 -1.64
C VAL A 52 -0.09 -0.04 -1.17
N ILE A 53 -0.32 0.15 0.12
CA ILE A 53 -1.64 0.47 0.67
C ILE A 53 -1.59 1.87 1.28
N PHE A 54 -2.52 2.73 0.89
CA PHE A 54 -2.72 4.03 1.53
C PHE A 54 -4.02 4.01 2.31
N ILE A 55 -4.01 4.53 3.54
CA ILE A 55 -5.21 4.76 4.35
C ILE A 55 -5.33 6.25 4.63
N ALA A 56 -6.49 6.84 4.29
CA ALA A 56 -6.75 8.25 4.48
C ALA A 56 -7.00 8.56 5.97
N ASN A 57 -6.50 9.71 6.45
CA ASN A 57 -6.75 10.18 7.81
C ASN A 57 -8.19 10.69 7.99
N ARG A 58 -8.73 11.33 6.95
CA ARG A 58 -10.12 11.76 6.90
C ARG A 58 -10.82 10.95 5.84
N LYS A 59 -11.91 10.27 6.23
CA LYS A 59 -12.77 9.48 5.34
C LYS A 59 -13.67 10.38 4.47
N SER A 60 -13.09 11.46 3.93
CA SER A 60 -13.81 12.45 3.13
C SER A 60 -14.34 11.79 1.86
N SER A 61 -15.60 12.09 1.53
CA SER A 61 -16.22 11.66 0.26
C SER A 61 -16.32 10.14 0.10
N GLY A 62 -16.31 9.38 1.20
CA GLY A 62 -16.41 7.92 1.18
C GLY A 62 -15.13 7.19 0.79
N ILE A 63 -14.02 7.89 0.53
CA ILE A 63 -12.72 7.26 0.24
C ILE A 63 -11.96 7.05 1.55
N GLN A 64 -11.58 5.81 1.82
CA GLN A 64 -10.91 5.37 3.04
C GLN A 64 -9.55 4.75 2.75
N SER A 65 -9.42 3.98 1.66
CA SER A 65 -8.18 3.29 1.33
C SER A 65 -7.94 3.17 -0.16
N PHE A 66 -6.66 3.16 -0.55
CA PHE A 66 -6.22 2.76 -1.88
C PHE A 66 -5.29 1.55 -1.76
N SER A 67 -5.60 0.47 -2.48
CA SER A 67 -4.71 -0.69 -2.61
C SER A 67 -4.09 -0.66 -4.00
N MET A 68 -2.78 -0.49 -4.07
CA MET A 68 -2.01 -0.27 -5.31
C MET A 68 -1.02 -1.43 -5.54
N PRO A 69 -1.43 -2.51 -6.23
CA PRO A 69 -0.53 -3.62 -6.57
C PRO A 69 0.62 -3.19 -7.47
N PHE A 70 1.83 -3.70 -7.21
CA PHE A 70 3.01 -3.34 -7.99
C PHE A 70 2.87 -3.65 -9.47
N VAL A 71 2.21 -4.78 -9.79
CA VAL A 71 1.95 -5.18 -11.18
C VAL A 71 1.12 -4.14 -11.94
N ASN A 72 0.29 -3.36 -11.25
CA ASN A 72 -0.54 -2.33 -11.88
C ASN A 72 0.14 -0.97 -12.00
N MET A 73 1.31 -0.81 -11.36
CA MET A 73 2.07 0.42 -11.41
C MET A 73 2.95 0.46 -12.66
N LYS A 74 3.11 1.64 -13.24
CA LYS A 74 3.98 1.93 -14.37
C LYS A 74 4.71 3.23 -14.13
N GLU A 75 5.88 3.36 -14.76
CA GLU A 75 6.64 4.63 -14.80
C GLU A 75 6.89 5.19 -13.38
N VAL A 76 7.08 4.29 -12.40
CA VAL A 76 7.33 4.68 -11.02
C VAL A 76 8.71 5.32 -10.92
N ASN A 77 8.75 6.56 -10.44
CA ASN A 77 9.99 7.31 -10.31
C ASN A 77 9.99 8.15 -9.03
N ILE A 78 11.20 8.44 -8.53
CA ILE A 78 11.43 9.34 -7.40
C ILE A 78 11.73 10.72 -7.97
N GLN A 79 10.91 11.72 -7.63
CA GLN A 79 11.17 13.11 -7.98
C GLN A 79 11.74 13.84 -6.77
N GLN A 80 12.92 14.43 -6.97
CA GLN A 80 13.67 15.22 -5.99
C GLN A 80 13.76 16.67 -6.50
N PRO A 81 12.71 17.48 -6.27
CA PRO A 81 12.75 18.87 -6.70
C PRO A 81 13.78 19.66 -5.87
N VAL A 82 14.41 20.67 -6.49
CA VAL A 82 15.34 21.58 -5.80
C VAL A 82 14.63 22.30 -4.64
N PHE A 83 13.33 22.57 -4.81
CA PHE A 83 12.47 23.16 -3.79
C PHE A 83 11.24 22.27 -3.56
N GLY A 84 10.96 21.96 -2.29
CA GLY A 84 9.81 21.14 -1.88
C GLY A 84 10.20 19.74 -1.43
N ALA A 85 9.20 18.96 -1.06
CA ALA A 85 9.40 17.60 -0.55
C ALA A 85 9.59 16.59 -1.69
N ASN A 86 10.44 15.59 -1.42
CA ASN A 86 10.59 14.45 -2.31
C ASN A 86 9.27 13.70 -2.42
N ARG A 87 8.98 13.24 -3.63
CA ARG A 87 7.75 12.52 -3.94
C ARG A 87 8.00 11.35 -4.85
N ILE A 88 7.20 10.31 -4.71
CA ILE A 88 7.14 9.20 -5.66
C ILE A 88 6.00 9.50 -6.62
N VAL A 89 6.25 9.38 -7.90
CA VAL A 89 5.24 9.57 -8.95
C VAL A 89 5.15 8.33 -9.82
N GLY A 90 4.03 8.18 -10.52
CA GLY A 90 3.89 7.16 -11.53
C GLY A 90 2.45 7.10 -12.05
N ARG A 91 2.16 6.03 -12.78
CA ARG A 91 0.82 5.70 -13.27
C ARG A 91 0.35 4.41 -12.62
N ILE A 92 -0.95 4.30 -12.38
CA ILE A 92 -1.57 3.15 -11.75
C ILE A 92 -2.83 2.76 -12.52
N ARG A 93 -2.93 1.49 -12.92
CA ARG A 93 -4.13 0.94 -13.56
C ARG A 93 -5.12 0.42 -12.54
N ALA A 94 -6.42 0.55 -12.80
CA ALA A 94 -7.48 -0.06 -11.99
C ALA A 94 -7.38 -1.59 -11.95
N ASP A 95 -7.70 -2.18 -10.79
CA ASP A 95 -7.93 -3.63 -10.69
C ASP A 95 -9.31 -3.98 -11.29
N PRO A 96 -9.49 -5.20 -11.81
CA PRO A 96 -10.83 -5.74 -12.02
C PRO A 96 -11.63 -5.61 -10.72
N ASN A 97 -12.84 -5.06 -10.79
CA ASN A 97 -13.69 -4.80 -9.61
C ASN A 97 -13.05 -3.88 -8.54
N GLY A 98 -12.08 -3.05 -8.92
CA GLY A 98 -11.40 -2.12 -8.00
C GLY A 98 -12.21 -0.88 -7.62
N GLY A 99 -13.49 -0.78 -8.00
CA GLY A 99 -14.34 0.38 -7.73
C GLY A 99 -14.13 1.58 -8.66
N TRP A 100 -13.27 1.45 -9.67
CA TRP A 100 -13.06 2.44 -10.74
C TRP A 100 -12.46 1.76 -11.99
N GLN A 101 -12.30 2.50 -13.08
CA GLN A 101 -11.76 1.97 -14.35
C GLN A 101 -10.73 2.91 -14.97
N GLY A 102 -9.84 2.34 -15.78
CA GLY A 102 -8.82 3.06 -16.52
C GLY A 102 -7.48 3.11 -15.81
N GLU A 103 -6.76 4.20 -16.02
CA GLU A 103 -5.43 4.45 -15.47
C GLU A 103 -5.36 5.90 -15.01
N ALA A 104 -4.65 6.15 -13.92
CA ALA A 104 -4.48 7.48 -13.34
C ALA A 104 -3.02 7.72 -12.98
N GLU A 105 -2.60 8.97 -13.03
CA GLU A 105 -1.34 9.40 -12.42
C GLU A 105 -1.49 9.44 -10.90
N PHE A 106 -0.43 9.10 -10.19
CA PHE A 106 -0.35 9.26 -8.73
C PHE A 106 0.93 10.01 -8.34
N SER A 107 0.84 10.71 -7.22
CA SER A 107 2.00 11.30 -6.54
C SER A 107 1.88 11.14 -5.04
N ILE A 108 2.90 10.57 -4.39
CA ILE A 108 2.98 10.38 -2.94
C ILE A 108 4.11 11.26 -2.41
N THR A 109 3.76 12.25 -1.58
CA THR A 109 4.71 13.19 -0.97
C THR A 109 4.95 12.83 0.49
N PHE A 110 6.22 12.76 0.90
CA PHE A 110 6.63 12.33 2.24
C PHE A 110 7.04 13.56 3.08
N LYS A 111 6.29 13.87 4.15
CA LYS A 111 6.46 15.12 4.92
C LYS A 111 7.65 15.10 5.89
N ARG A 112 8.11 13.91 6.28
CA ARG A 112 9.16 13.66 7.28
C ARG A 112 10.41 12.96 6.71
N GLY A 113 10.69 13.12 5.41
CA GLY A 113 11.75 12.36 4.73
C GLY A 113 11.38 10.92 4.41
N GLY A 114 12.35 10.10 3.99
CA GLY A 114 12.15 8.67 3.65
C GLY A 114 11.66 8.37 2.23
N ALA A 115 11.39 9.38 1.40
CA ALA A 115 10.84 9.15 0.05
C ALA A 115 11.81 8.39 -0.87
N ILE A 116 13.12 8.61 -0.73
CA ILE A 116 14.13 7.98 -1.57
C ILE A 116 14.24 6.49 -1.21
N GLU A 117 14.30 6.22 0.09
CA GLU A 117 14.36 4.89 0.67
C GLU A 117 13.11 4.09 0.31
N PHE A 118 11.93 4.67 0.55
CA PHE A 118 10.65 4.05 0.19
C PHE A 118 10.59 3.79 -1.32
N GLY A 119 10.96 4.78 -2.13
CA GLY A 119 10.92 4.68 -3.59
C GLY A 119 11.86 3.60 -4.13
N ARG A 120 13.06 3.48 -3.59
CA ARG A 120 14.02 2.42 -3.96
C ARG A 120 13.47 1.04 -3.61
N ALA A 121 12.91 0.87 -2.41
CA ALA A 121 12.28 -0.39 -2.00
C ALA A 121 11.08 -0.75 -2.91
N LEU A 122 10.22 0.24 -3.22
CA LEU A 122 9.09 0.07 -4.12
C LEU A 122 9.52 -0.35 -5.53
N ILE A 123 10.51 0.33 -6.09
CA ILE A 123 11.02 0.01 -7.44
C ILE A 123 11.62 -1.40 -7.47
N GLU A 124 12.36 -1.80 -6.43
CA GLU A 124 12.93 -3.15 -6.32
C GLU A 124 11.83 -4.23 -6.24
N LEU A 125 10.82 -4.03 -5.38
CA LEU A 125 9.67 -4.92 -5.29
C LEU A 125 8.88 -4.98 -6.61
N GLY A 126 8.71 -3.85 -7.28
CA GLY A 126 8.06 -3.78 -8.59
C GLY A 126 8.81 -4.55 -9.67
N LYS A 127 10.15 -4.49 -9.68
CA LYS A 127 10.99 -5.30 -10.58
C LYS A 127 10.82 -6.79 -10.29
N ARG A 128 10.88 -7.21 -9.02
CA ARG A 128 10.68 -8.61 -8.62
C ARG A 128 9.30 -9.11 -9.02
N ALA A 129 8.24 -8.37 -8.72
CA ALA A 129 6.87 -8.70 -9.11
C ALA A 129 6.72 -8.79 -10.63
N SER A 130 7.39 -7.92 -11.39
CA SER A 130 7.37 -7.93 -12.86
C SER A 130 8.10 -9.15 -13.46
N ASN A 131 9.21 -9.56 -12.87
CA ASN A 131 9.95 -10.76 -13.30
C ASN A 131 9.17 -12.03 -12.98
N THR A 132 8.52 -12.06 -11.83
CA THR A 132 7.67 -13.19 -11.41
C THR A 132 6.28 -13.11 -12.03
N ARG A 133 5.93 -12.08 -12.81
CA ARG A 133 4.57 -11.85 -13.34
C ARG A 133 4.02 -12.97 -14.23
N ARG A 134 4.89 -13.86 -14.74
CA ARG A 134 4.46 -15.12 -15.40
C ARG A 134 3.97 -16.19 -14.41
N ALA A 135 4.35 -16.07 -13.14
CA ALA A 135 3.98 -16.95 -12.02
C ALA A 135 3.14 -16.23 -10.93
N PHE A 136 3.09 -14.89 -10.92
CA PHE A 136 2.44 -14.08 -9.89
C PHE A 136 1.13 -13.51 -10.44
N GLN A 137 0.02 -14.15 -10.10
CA GLN A 137 -1.28 -13.53 -10.28
C GLN A 137 -1.42 -12.41 -9.24
N PRO A 138 -1.97 -11.24 -9.61
CA PRO A 138 -2.35 -10.25 -8.59
C PRO A 138 -3.27 -10.94 -7.57
N PRO A 139 -3.14 -10.65 -6.27
CA PRO A 139 -4.06 -11.19 -5.29
C PRO A 139 -5.50 -10.81 -5.70
N PRO A 140 -6.49 -11.69 -5.43
CA PRO A 140 -7.86 -11.44 -5.82
C PRO A 140 -8.33 -10.09 -5.29
N ALA A 141 -9.17 -9.39 -6.07
CA ALA A 141 -9.79 -8.17 -5.60
C ALA A 141 -10.50 -8.48 -4.27
N TYR A 142 -10.37 -7.57 -3.30
CA TYR A 142 -11.05 -7.75 -2.02
C TYR A 142 -12.56 -7.67 -2.29
N THR A 143 -13.21 -8.82 -2.26
CA THR A 143 -14.67 -8.89 -2.24
C THR A 143 -15.07 -8.92 -0.77
N PRO A 144 -15.61 -7.82 -0.22
CA PRO A 144 -16.32 -7.90 1.05
C PRO A 144 -17.45 -8.91 0.84
N MET A 145 -17.33 -10.08 1.46
CA MET A 145 -18.40 -11.07 1.46
C MET A 145 -19.58 -10.45 2.21
N ASP A 146 -20.74 -10.40 1.56
CA ASP A 146 -21.98 -9.97 2.20
C ASP A 146 -22.26 -10.93 3.36
N GLY A 147 -22.27 -10.40 4.58
CA GLY A 147 -22.26 -11.17 5.82
C GLY A 147 -20.86 -11.36 6.42
N ALA A 148 -20.49 -10.44 7.32
CA ALA A 148 -19.38 -10.55 8.27
C ALA A 148 -18.09 -11.20 7.71
N ALA A 149 -17.39 -10.50 6.82
CA ALA A 149 -15.96 -10.79 6.62
C ALA A 149 -15.29 -10.81 8.00
N GLN A 150 -14.89 -12.00 8.47
CA GLN A 150 -14.24 -12.15 9.76
C GLN A 150 -12.81 -11.62 9.60
N TYR A 151 -12.53 -10.50 10.25
CA TYR A 151 -11.18 -9.93 10.29
C TYR A 151 -10.46 -10.49 11.51
N TYR A 152 -9.27 -11.03 11.29
CA TYR A 152 -8.42 -11.54 12.37
C TYR A 152 -7.29 -10.56 12.63
N ASN A 153 -7.08 -10.23 13.91
CA ASN A 153 -5.90 -9.47 14.30
C ASN A 153 -4.64 -10.22 13.85
N CYS A 154 -3.75 -9.49 13.19
CA CYS A 154 -2.45 -9.97 12.77
C CYS A 154 -1.41 -9.10 13.48
N PRO A 155 -1.14 -9.29 14.78
CA PRO A 155 -0.14 -8.49 15.49
C PRO A 155 1.29 -8.86 15.04
N PRO A 156 2.30 -8.03 15.31
CA PRO A 156 3.69 -8.47 15.15
C PRO A 156 3.97 -9.68 16.06
N PRO A 157 4.79 -10.65 15.63
CA PRO A 157 5.57 -10.67 14.39
C PRO A 157 4.81 -11.23 13.17
N ALA A 158 3.52 -11.56 13.27
CA ALA A 158 2.80 -12.31 12.23
C ALA A 158 2.72 -11.59 10.87
N TYR A 159 2.58 -10.26 10.86
CA TYR A 159 2.63 -9.47 9.61
C TYR A 159 4.06 -9.23 9.10
N ALA A 160 5.07 -9.39 9.96
CA ALA A 160 6.43 -8.96 9.68
C ALA A 160 7.19 -10.05 8.91
N PRO A 161 8.17 -9.69 8.08
CA PRO A 161 9.12 -10.65 7.55
C PRO A 161 9.78 -11.46 8.67
N PRO A 162 10.10 -12.75 8.44
CA PRO A 162 10.94 -13.49 9.37
C PRO A 162 12.24 -12.74 9.63
N GLN A 163 12.66 -12.70 10.89
CA GLN A 163 13.89 -12.01 11.27
C GLN A 163 15.09 -12.60 10.52
N GLY A 164 15.88 -11.74 9.89
CA GLY A 164 17.10 -12.15 9.17
C GLY A 164 16.84 -12.80 7.81
N ASP A 165 15.61 -12.78 7.29
CA ASP A 165 15.31 -13.29 5.95
C ASP A 165 16.09 -12.49 4.87
N PRO A 166 17.06 -13.11 4.16
CA PRO A 166 17.87 -12.43 3.15
C PRO A 166 17.02 -11.87 2.00
N TYR A 167 15.84 -12.43 1.75
CA TYR A 167 14.94 -11.96 0.72
C TYR A 167 14.56 -10.49 0.91
N TYR A 168 14.42 -10.04 2.16
CA TYR A 168 14.04 -8.67 2.52
C TYR A 168 15.23 -7.79 2.95
N GLY A 169 16.47 -8.26 2.76
CA GLY A 169 17.68 -7.49 3.12
C GLY A 169 17.87 -6.17 2.36
N PHE A 170 17.09 -5.93 1.31
CA PHE A 170 17.10 -4.68 0.55
C PHE A 170 16.20 -3.60 1.16
N VAL A 171 15.33 -3.93 2.13
CA VAL A 171 14.40 -2.97 2.74
C VAL A 171 15.22 -1.96 3.56
N PRO A 172 15.23 -0.67 3.18
CA PRO A 172 16.06 0.32 3.83
C PRO A 172 15.52 0.69 5.21
N GLN A 173 16.44 1.07 6.09
CA GLN A 173 16.13 1.69 7.37
C GLN A 173 16.02 3.21 7.19
N HIS A 174 15.08 3.85 7.88
CA HIS A 174 14.96 5.30 7.94
C HIS A 174 14.23 5.67 9.24
N GLU A 175 14.58 6.79 9.87
CA GLU A 175 13.98 7.23 11.15
C GLU A 175 12.46 7.42 11.09
N ALA A 176 11.95 7.80 9.92
CA ALA A 176 10.52 7.96 9.67
C ALA A 176 9.76 6.64 9.43
N PHE A 177 10.46 5.51 9.31
CA PHE A 177 9.86 4.18 9.17
C PHE A 177 9.77 3.53 10.55
N SER A 178 8.54 3.38 11.05
CA SER A 178 8.28 2.82 12.39
C SER A 178 7.43 1.57 12.28
N ALA A 179 7.22 0.87 13.41
CA ALA A 179 6.09 -0.04 13.50
C ALA A 179 4.77 0.75 13.49
N PRO A 180 3.68 0.18 12.93
CA PRO A 180 2.34 0.72 13.14
C PRO A 180 2.01 0.77 14.65
N PRO A 181 1.48 1.89 15.16
CA PRO A 181 1.01 1.97 16.54
C PRO A 181 -0.25 1.10 16.74
N GLY A 182 -0.55 0.76 18.00
CA GLY A 182 -1.68 -0.12 18.33
C GLY A 182 -3.07 0.42 17.94
N GLU A 183 -3.19 1.73 17.73
CA GLU A 183 -4.39 2.39 17.20
C GLU A 183 -4.64 2.11 15.71
N TRP A 184 -3.62 1.67 14.95
CA TRP A 184 -3.70 1.28 13.55
C TRP A 184 -3.39 -0.21 13.38
N PRO A 185 -4.26 -1.08 13.91
CA PRO A 185 -4.02 -2.52 13.90
C PRO A 185 -3.95 -3.09 12.49
N ILE A 186 -3.23 -4.20 12.36
CA ILE A 186 -3.12 -4.96 11.13
C ILE A 186 -4.08 -6.15 11.21
N PHE A 187 -4.86 -6.36 10.17
CA PHE A 187 -5.79 -7.47 10.06
C PHE A 187 -5.49 -8.34 8.85
N VAL A 188 -5.99 -9.57 8.87
CA VAL A 188 -6.14 -10.44 7.70
C VAL A 188 -7.60 -10.84 7.57
N SER A 189 -8.12 -10.93 6.34
CA SER A 189 -9.48 -11.39 6.09
C SER A 189 -9.57 -12.92 6.11
N ALA A 190 -10.65 -13.47 6.67
CA ALA A 190 -10.95 -14.91 6.63
C ALA A 190 -10.97 -15.49 5.22
N VAL A 191 -11.45 -14.71 4.26
CA VAL A 191 -11.54 -15.11 2.84
C VAL A 191 -10.15 -15.41 2.28
N ASP A 192 -9.12 -14.76 2.80
CA ASP A 192 -7.75 -14.94 2.32
C ASP A 192 -7.04 -16.13 2.98
N MET A 193 -7.61 -16.74 4.03
CA MET A 193 -7.01 -17.88 4.73
C MET A 193 -7.34 -19.25 4.12
N LEU A 194 -8.21 -19.29 3.11
CA LEU A 194 -8.68 -20.50 2.42
C LEU A 194 -7.97 -20.68 1.09
#